data_AF-A0A646HMC7-F1
#
_entry.id   AF-A0A646HMC7-F1
#
_cell.length_a   1.000
_cell.length_b   1.000
_cell.length_c   1.000
_cell.angle_alpha   90.00
_cell.angle_beta   90.00
_cell.angle_gamma   90.00
#
_symmetry.space_group_name_H-M   'P 1'
#
loop_
_entity.id
_entity.type
_entity.pdbx_description
1 polymer ?
#
loop_
_entity_poly.entity_id
_entity_poly.type
_entity_poly.pdbx_seq_one_letter_code
_entity_poly.pdbx_strand_id
1 'polypeptide(L)'
;MIFKIIFLFFPMLLLLASTMCYRKNNRMMQRFYLRMVFSHNFRKLYTLLLLMAILVFSFVAYQVQPNEIGAHVTALLALLLFKFSYADNLLHRLHDNRKSHAIAFTASLVFMFTPHLYTLGVMVGMLLVASIYYPSSKVIFKAQCPDSGRHLAQCPEDIVNFYF
;
A
#
# COMPACT_ATOMS: atom_id res chain seq x y z
N MET A 1 -14.42 -21.62 11.19
CA MET A 1 -12.96 -21.68 11.50
C MET A 1 -12.10 -21.12 10.38
N ILE A 2 -12.38 -21.45 9.11
CA ILE A 2 -11.59 -21.01 7.93
C ILE A 2 -11.40 -19.48 7.87
N PHE A 3 -12.45 -18.67 8.03
CA PHE A 3 -12.34 -17.20 8.00
C PHE A 3 -11.42 -16.61 9.08
N LYS A 4 -11.38 -17.21 10.28
CA LYS A 4 -10.49 -16.77 11.37
C LYS A 4 -9.02 -17.03 11.05
N ILE A 5 -8.74 -18.16 10.39
CA ILE A 5 -7.38 -18.52 9.94
C ILE A 5 -6.94 -17.55 8.84
N ILE A 6 -7.78 -17.29 7.84
CA ILE A 6 -7.50 -16.33 6.76
C ILE A 6 -7.23 -14.94 7.36
N PHE A 7 -8.07 -14.50 8.29
CA PHE A 7 -7.94 -13.20 8.95
C PHE A 7 -6.59 -13.03 9.67
N LEU A 8 -6.10 -14.07 10.34
CA LEU A 8 -4.81 -14.05 11.05
C LEU A 8 -3.60 -14.14 10.10
N PHE A 9 -3.69 -14.99 9.07
CA PHE A 9 -2.57 -15.21 8.14
C PHE A 9 -2.40 -14.08 7.13
N PHE A 10 -3.45 -13.35 6.80
CA PHE A 10 -3.42 -12.27 5.81
C PHE A 10 -2.35 -11.18 6.09
N PRO A 11 -2.25 -10.60 7.29
CA PRO A 11 -1.20 -9.61 7.59
C PRO A 11 0.21 -10.23 7.62
N MET A 12 0.36 -11.48 8.05
CA MET A 12 1.64 -12.21 7.96
C MET A 12 2.08 -12.38 6.50
N LEU A 13 1.16 -12.77 5.63
CA LEU A 13 1.41 -12.92 4.20
C LEU A 13 1.74 -11.58 3.55
N LEU A 14 1.08 -10.51 3.99
CA LEU A 14 1.37 -9.15 3.54
C LEU A 14 2.78 -8.69 3.95
N LEU A 15 3.18 -8.94 5.20
CA LEU A 15 4.52 -8.61 5.69
C LEU A 15 5.59 -9.44 4.96
N LEU A 16 5.33 -10.73 4.74
CA LEU A 16 6.24 -11.61 4.01
C LEU A 16 6.35 -11.22 2.54
N ALA A 17 5.22 -10.90 1.89
CA ALA A 17 5.22 -10.35 0.55
C ALA A 17 6.00 -9.03 0.52
N SER A 18 5.80 -8.17 1.52
CA SER A 18 6.54 -6.92 1.65
C SER A 18 8.04 -7.16 1.76
N THR A 19 8.51 -8.04 2.65
CA THR A 19 9.95 -8.30 2.83
C THR A 19 10.59 -9.05 1.65
N MET A 20 9.85 -9.94 0.99
CA MET A 20 10.33 -10.67 -0.19
C MET A 20 10.41 -9.80 -1.45
N CYS A 21 9.52 -8.81 -1.56
CA CYS A 21 9.50 -7.87 -2.67
C CYS A 21 10.32 -6.59 -2.38
N TYR A 22 10.55 -6.25 -1.11
CA TYR A 22 11.33 -5.08 -0.71
C TYR A 22 12.78 -5.23 -1.14
N ARG A 23 13.25 -4.26 -1.96
CA ARG A 23 14.64 -4.15 -2.45
C ARG A 23 15.11 -5.32 -3.34
N LYS A 24 14.20 -6.18 -3.81
CA LYS A 24 14.57 -7.27 -4.70
C LYS A 24 14.74 -6.74 -6.13
N ASN A 25 15.98 -6.74 -6.62
CA ASN A 25 16.31 -6.27 -7.97
C ASN A 25 15.99 -7.31 -9.05
N ASN A 26 14.74 -7.77 -9.11
CA ASN A 26 14.27 -8.68 -10.14
C ASN A 26 13.75 -7.89 -11.36
N ARG A 27 14.03 -8.37 -12.58
CA ARG A 27 13.53 -7.76 -13.85
C ARG A 27 12.02 -7.54 -13.88
N MET A 28 11.23 -8.41 -13.24
CA MET A 28 9.78 -8.25 -13.13
C MET A 28 9.39 -7.05 -12.26
N MET A 29 10.10 -6.83 -11.16
CA MET A 29 9.89 -5.74 -10.21
C MET A 29 10.23 -4.39 -10.87
N GLN A 30 11.36 -4.32 -11.58
CA GLN A 30 11.79 -3.14 -12.33
C GLN A 30 10.74 -2.73 -13.37
N ARG A 31 10.21 -3.69 -14.14
CA ARG A 31 9.13 -3.44 -15.12
C ARG A 31 7.84 -2.95 -14.45
N PHE A 32 7.52 -3.49 -13.28
CA PHE A 32 6.36 -3.07 -12.51
C PHE A 32 6.49 -1.61 -12.03
N TYR A 33 7.63 -1.24 -11.45
CA TYR A 33 7.93 0.13 -11.03
C TYR A 33 7.91 1.11 -12.20
N LEU A 34 8.53 0.76 -13.33
CA LEU A 34 8.56 1.61 -14.52
C LEU A 34 7.14 1.84 -15.07
N ARG A 35 6.30 0.80 -15.14
CA ARG A 35 4.88 0.96 -15.53
C ARG A 35 4.09 1.84 -14.56
N MET A 36 4.35 1.72 -13.26
CA MET A 36 3.68 2.52 -12.24
C MET A 36 4.06 4.01 -12.32
N VAL A 37 5.30 4.32 -12.67
CA VAL A 37 5.79 5.69 -12.85
C VAL A 37 5.24 6.32 -14.14
N PHE A 38 5.28 5.60 -15.27
CA PHE A 38 4.89 6.15 -16.57
C PHE A 38 3.38 6.18 -16.82
N SER A 39 2.60 5.28 -16.20
CA SER A 39 1.16 5.18 -16.49
C SER A 39 0.29 5.62 -15.32
N HIS A 40 -0.51 6.68 -15.53
CA HIS A 40 -1.51 7.13 -14.57
C HIS A 40 -2.64 6.10 -14.35
N ASN A 41 -3.04 5.39 -15.41
CA ASN A 41 -4.07 4.35 -15.31
C ASN A 41 -3.60 3.15 -14.47
N PHE A 42 -2.32 2.77 -14.54
CA PHE A 42 -1.77 1.72 -13.68
C PHE A 42 -1.79 2.11 -12.20
N ARG A 43 -1.46 3.37 -11.88
CA ARG A 43 -1.56 3.88 -10.50
C ARG A 43 -2.99 3.82 -9.98
N LYS A 44 -3.96 4.22 -10.81
CA LYS A 44 -5.39 4.11 -10.50
C LYS A 44 -5.84 2.67 -10.27
N LEU A 45 -5.43 1.75 -11.12
CA LEU A 45 -5.73 0.32 -10.96
C LEU A 45 -5.09 -0.24 -9.69
N TYR A 46 -3.85 0.11 -9.38
CA TYR A 46 -3.16 -0.33 -8.17
C TYR A 46 -3.87 0.14 -6.90
N THR A 47 -4.21 1.43 -6.81
CA THR A 47 -4.95 1.99 -5.68
C THR A 47 -6.36 1.37 -5.56
N LEU A 48 -7.04 1.13 -6.68
CA LEU A 48 -8.34 0.46 -6.70
C LEU A 48 -8.25 -0.99 -6.20
N LEU A 49 -7.24 -1.74 -6.65
CA LEU A 49 -7.00 -3.12 -6.21
C LEU A 49 -6.67 -3.19 -4.72
N LEU A 50 -5.87 -2.24 -4.21
CA LEU A 50 -5.59 -2.11 -2.79
C LEU A 50 -6.87 -1.87 -1.98
N LEU A 51 -7.71 -0.95 -2.44
CA LEU A 51 -8.99 -0.65 -1.78
C LEU A 51 -9.93 -1.84 -1.80
N MET A 52 -10.01 -2.56 -2.94
CA MET A 52 -10.76 -3.80 -3.04
C MET A 52 -10.24 -4.86 -2.06
N ALA A 53 -8.93 -5.02 -1.91
CA ALA A 53 -8.34 -5.93 -0.93
C ALA A 53 -8.68 -5.54 0.51
N ILE A 54 -8.63 -4.24 0.85
CA ILE A 54 -9.05 -3.72 2.17
C ILE A 54 -10.55 -4.00 2.43
N LEU A 55 -11.39 -3.85 1.41
CA LEU A 55 -12.84 -4.05 1.50
C LEU A 55 -13.19 -5.53 1.68
N VAL A 56 -12.52 -6.42 0.94
CA VAL A 56 -12.61 -7.88 1.14
C VAL A 56 -12.14 -8.27 2.53
N PHE A 57 -11.03 -7.70 3.01
CA PHE A 57 -10.55 -7.95 4.36
C PHE A 57 -11.56 -7.47 5.43
N SER A 58 -12.15 -6.29 5.23
CA SER A 58 -13.19 -5.76 6.12
C SER A 58 -14.44 -6.65 6.14
N PHE A 59 -14.80 -7.24 5.01
CA PHE A 59 -15.89 -8.21 4.93
C PHE A 59 -15.57 -9.51 5.69
N VAL A 60 -14.36 -10.06 5.51
CA VAL A 60 -13.91 -11.25 6.27
C VAL A 60 -13.88 -10.95 7.77
N ALA A 61 -13.46 -9.75 8.17
CA ALA A 61 -13.46 -9.30 9.56
C ALA A 61 -14.88 -9.25 10.15
N TYR A 62 -15.84 -8.71 9.40
CA TYR A 62 -17.24 -8.67 9.80
C TYR A 62 -17.82 -10.08 10.02
N GLN A 63 -17.48 -11.05 9.17
CA GLN A 63 -17.91 -12.44 9.34
C GLN A 63 -17.29 -13.12 10.57
N VAL A 64 -16.09 -12.70 10.97
CA VAL A 64 -15.39 -13.26 12.14
C VAL A 64 -15.90 -12.64 13.44
N GLN A 65 -16.21 -11.34 13.42
CA GLN A 65 -16.57 -10.51 14.58
C GLN A 65 -17.61 -9.45 14.16
N PRO A 66 -18.91 -9.80 14.09
CA PRO A 66 -19.94 -8.90 13.58
C PRO A 66 -20.29 -7.74 14.50
N ASN A 67 -19.84 -7.76 15.77
CA ASN A 67 -20.16 -6.74 16.77
C ASN A 67 -19.01 -5.73 17.01
N GLU A 68 -17.93 -5.82 16.23
CA GLU A 68 -16.75 -4.97 16.41
C GLU A 68 -16.87 -3.68 15.59
N ILE A 69 -16.84 -2.55 16.32
CA ILE A 69 -16.92 -1.19 15.74
C ILE A 69 -15.78 -0.98 14.73
N GLY A 70 -14.61 -1.56 14.97
CA GLY A 70 -13.45 -1.46 14.10
C GLY A 70 -13.73 -1.88 12.65
N ALA A 71 -14.49 -2.95 12.41
CA ALA A 71 -14.78 -3.44 11.07
C ALA A 71 -15.67 -2.46 10.27
N HIS A 72 -16.66 -1.86 10.94
CA HIS A 72 -17.52 -0.83 10.35
C HIS A 72 -16.76 0.45 10.03
N VAL A 73 -15.88 0.89 10.94
CA VAL A 73 -15.03 2.07 10.73
C VAL A 73 -14.06 1.83 9.57
N THR A 74 -13.42 0.65 9.49
CA THR A 74 -12.54 0.29 8.38
C THR A 74 -13.29 0.29 7.03
N ALA A 75 -14.49 -0.28 6.99
CA ALA A 75 -15.31 -0.30 5.78
C ALA A 75 -15.75 1.12 5.35
N LEU A 76 -16.15 1.97 6.29
CA LEU A 76 -16.51 3.36 6.04
C LEU A 76 -15.30 4.16 5.53
N LEU A 77 -14.14 3.99 6.15
CA LEU A 77 -12.89 4.58 5.68
C LEU A 77 -12.53 4.08 4.28
N ALA A 78 -12.63 2.77 4.00
CA ALA A 78 -12.36 2.21 2.68
C ALA A 78 -13.30 2.79 1.60
N LEU A 79 -14.57 3.00 1.93
CA LEU A 79 -15.55 3.68 1.07
C LEU A 79 -15.21 5.15 0.84
N LEU A 80 -14.79 5.88 1.88
CA LEU A 80 -14.32 7.27 1.74
C LEU A 80 -13.05 7.34 0.87
N LEU A 81 -12.13 6.39 1.04
CA LEU A 81 -10.92 6.24 0.24
C LEU A 81 -11.19 5.73 -1.18
N PHE A 82 -12.39 5.23 -1.48
CA PHE A 82 -12.81 4.84 -2.83
C PHE A 82 -12.77 6.01 -3.81
N LYS A 83 -12.86 7.26 -3.31
CA LYS A 83 -12.49 8.43 -4.12
C LYS A 83 -10.99 8.39 -4.39
N PHE A 84 -10.64 7.96 -5.61
CA PHE A 84 -9.28 7.91 -6.16
C PHE A 84 -8.41 9.11 -5.77
N SER A 85 -8.95 10.33 -5.78
CA SER A 85 -8.23 11.55 -5.41
C SER A 85 -7.73 11.59 -3.95
N TYR A 86 -8.43 10.97 -3.01
CA TYR A 86 -8.04 10.94 -1.59
C TYR A 86 -7.01 9.84 -1.32
N ALA A 87 -7.22 8.64 -1.87
CA ALA A 87 -6.26 7.55 -1.71
C ALA A 87 -4.92 7.87 -2.40
N ASP A 88 -4.96 8.51 -3.57
CA ASP A 88 -3.75 8.96 -4.27
C ASP A 88 -2.98 10.01 -3.47
N ASN A 89 -3.66 11.05 -2.97
CA ASN A 89 -3.04 12.06 -2.10
C ASN A 89 -2.54 11.48 -0.78
N LEU A 90 -3.25 10.51 -0.20
CA LEU A 90 -2.83 9.87 1.05
C LEU A 90 -1.56 9.05 0.83
N LEU A 91 -1.49 8.22 -0.22
CA LEU A 91 -0.28 7.47 -0.55
C LEU A 91 0.90 8.40 -0.83
N HIS A 92 0.67 9.48 -1.59
CA HIS A 92 1.72 10.48 -1.84
C HIS A 92 2.19 11.14 -0.53
N ARG A 93 1.29 11.55 0.37
CA ARG A 93 1.66 12.12 1.67
C ARG A 93 2.38 11.13 2.59
N LEU A 94 1.95 9.86 2.56
CA LEU A 94 2.52 8.81 3.40
C LEU A 94 3.93 8.43 2.94
N HIS A 95 4.17 8.46 1.63
CA HIS A 95 5.47 8.17 1.03
C HIS A 95 6.43 9.36 1.09
N ASP A 96 5.97 10.59 0.81
CA ASP A 96 6.85 11.78 0.72
C ASP A 96 7.39 12.21 2.09
N ASN A 97 6.66 11.94 3.17
CA ASN A 97 7.11 12.21 4.54
C ASN A 97 7.53 10.93 5.25
N ARG A 98 8.85 10.68 5.30
CA ARG A 98 9.45 9.59 6.12
C ARG A 98 8.96 9.60 7.57
N LYS A 99 8.67 10.78 8.13
CA LYS A 99 8.05 10.96 9.45
C LYS A 99 6.61 10.43 9.50
N SER A 100 5.81 10.68 8.47
CA SER A 100 4.43 10.17 8.36
C SER A 100 4.40 8.65 8.22
N HIS A 101 5.34 8.07 7.47
CA HIS A 101 5.49 6.62 7.38
C HIS A 101 5.84 6.00 8.75
N ALA A 102 6.77 6.61 9.48
CA ALA A 102 7.12 6.17 10.84
C ALA A 102 5.93 6.30 11.81
N ILE A 103 5.19 7.41 11.78
CA ILE A 103 4.00 7.62 12.61
C ILE A 103 2.92 6.58 12.29
N ALA A 104 2.64 6.34 11.01
CA ALA A 104 1.65 5.35 10.61
C ALA A 104 2.08 3.92 10.98
N PHE A 105 3.38 3.60 10.89
CA PHE A 105 3.91 2.31 11.33
C PHE A 105 3.73 2.11 12.84
N THR A 106 4.08 3.13 13.64
CA THR A 106 3.85 3.11 15.09
C THR A 106 2.36 3.01 15.42
N ALA A 107 1.49 3.75 14.72
CA ALA A 107 0.05 3.69 14.91
C ALA A 107 -0.51 2.30 14.57
N SER A 108 -0.06 1.69 13.48
CA SER A 108 -0.42 0.32 13.09
C SER A 108 -0.06 -0.69 14.18
N LEU A 109 1.16 -0.62 14.73
CA LEU A 109 1.59 -1.44 15.85
C LEU A 109 0.68 -1.29 17.06
N VAL A 110 0.41 -0.04 17.49
CA VAL A 110 -0.45 0.25 18.65
C VAL A 110 -1.87 -0.30 18.44
N PHE A 111 -2.43 -0.16 17.23
CA PHE A 111 -3.74 -0.70 16.90
C PHE A 111 -3.76 -2.21 16.83
N MET A 112 -2.66 -2.86 16.42
CA MET A 112 -2.55 -4.31 16.35
C MET A 112 -2.55 -4.96 17.75
N PHE A 113 -2.04 -4.26 18.77
CA PHE A 113 -2.12 -4.68 20.17
C PHE A 113 -3.52 -4.49 20.78
N THR A 114 -4.41 -3.72 20.14
CA THR A 114 -5.76 -3.47 20.64
C THR A 114 -6.76 -4.36 19.90
N PRO A 115 -7.36 -5.40 20.53
CA PRO A 115 -8.20 -6.38 19.82
C PRO A 115 -9.40 -5.75 19.10
N HIS A 116 -9.97 -4.66 19.62
CA HIS A 116 -11.09 -3.94 19.00
C HIS A 116 -10.71 -3.05 17.81
N LEU A 117 -9.43 -2.71 17.64
CA LEU A 117 -8.93 -1.84 16.56
C LEU A 117 -8.02 -2.58 15.57
N TYR A 118 -7.92 -3.90 15.70
CA TYR A 118 -7.05 -4.73 14.88
C TYR A 118 -7.31 -4.54 13.37
N THR A 119 -8.57 -4.44 12.94
CA THR A 119 -8.92 -4.22 11.53
C THR A 119 -8.39 -2.89 10.99
N LEU A 120 -8.40 -1.84 11.82
CA LEU A 120 -7.83 -0.54 11.47
C LEU A 120 -6.30 -0.61 11.42
N GLY A 121 -5.68 -1.34 12.35
CA GLY A 121 -4.23 -1.61 12.32
C GLY A 121 -3.83 -2.30 11.01
N VAL A 122 -4.54 -3.35 10.60
CA VAL A 122 -4.29 -4.04 9.33
C VAL A 122 -4.52 -3.13 8.13
N MET A 123 -5.58 -2.32 8.13
CA MET A 123 -5.80 -1.33 7.05
C MET A 123 -4.65 -0.33 6.92
N VAL A 124 -4.18 0.23 8.04
CA VAL A 124 -3.02 1.15 8.04
C VAL A 124 -1.75 0.41 7.60
N GLY A 125 -1.56 -0.85 8.01
CA GLY A 125 -0.50 -1.73 7.54
C GLY A 125 -0.54 -1.97 6.02
N MET A 126 -1.72 -2.23 5.45
CA MET A 126 -1.94 -2.37 4.01
C MET A 126 -1.56 -1.09 3.27
N LEU A 127 -1.98 0.07 3.79
CA LEU A 127 -1.65 1.37 3.21
C LEU A 127 -0.15 1.67 3.29
N LEU A 128 0.52 1.31 4.39
CA LEU A 128 1.97 1.44 4.56
C LEU A 128 2.71 0.58 3.54
N VAL A 129 2.39 -0.71 3.47
CA VAL A 129 3.02 -1.63 2.50
C VAL A 129 2.77 -1.13 1.09
N ALA A 130 1.54 -0.71 0.77
CA ALA A 130 1.24 -0.18 -0.54
C ALA A 130 2.01 1.11 -0.86
N SER A 131 2.18 1.99 0.13
CA SER A 131 2.96 3.22 0.03
C SER A 131 4.43 2.95 -0.30
N ILE A 132 5.03 1.90 0.27
CA ILE A 132 6.42 1.49 -0.04
C ILE A 132 6.58 1.16 -1.53
N TYR A 133 5.58 0.52 -2.15
CA TYR A 133 5.60 0.18 -3.58
C TYR A 133 5.18 1.33 -4.50
N TYR A 134 4.55 2.36 -3.93
CA TYR A 134 3.99 3.47 -4.69
C TYR A 134 5.05 4.55 -4.98
N PRO A 135 5.12 5.10 -6.20
CA PRO A 135 6.13 6.10 -6.54
C PRO A 135 5.84 7.43 -5.85
N SER A 136 6.87 8.03 -5.25
CA SER A 136 6.83 9.42 -4.80
C SER A 136 6.54 10.38 -5.97
N SER A 137 5.86 11.50 -5.69
CA SER A 137 5.70 12.62 -6.63
C SER A 137 7.04 13.08 -7.23
N LYS A 138 8.11 13.03 -6.41
CA LYS A 138 9.47 13.42 -6.83
C LYS A 138 10.04 12.48 -7.88
N VAL A 139 9.76 11.18 -7.79
CA VAL A 139 10.20 10.16 -8.75
C VAL A 139 9.43 10.30 -10.06
N ILE A 140 8.11 10.54 -9.98
CA ILE A 140 7.28 10.79 -11.17
C ILE A 140 7.75 12.05 -11.90
N PHE A 141 8.01 13.13 -11.17
CA PHE A 141 8.51 14.38 -11.75
C PHE A 141 9.87 14.18 -12.43
N LYS A 142 10.82 13.48 -11.79
CA LYS A 142 12.11 13.15 -12.39
C LYS A 142 11.99 12.23 -13.62
N ALA A 143 11.05 11.29 -13.63
CA ALA A 143 10.83 10.42 -14.77
C ALA A 143 10.17 11.15 -15.97
N GLN A 144 9.45 12.25 -15.71
CA GLN A 144 8.89 13.13 -16.75
C GLN A 144 9.94 14.05 -17.38
N CYS A 145 11.09 14.28 -16.73
CA CYS A 145 12.21 14.98 -17.36
C CYS A 145 12.78 14.13 -18.51
N PRO A 146 12.87 14.66 -19.74
CA PRO A 146 13.23 13.88 -20.93
C PRO A 146 14.61 13.22 -20.85
N ASP A 147 15.58 13.85 -20.16
CA ASP A 147 16.94 13.30 -20.00
C ASP A 147 16.98 12.15 -18.98
N SER A 148 16.30 12.31 -17.83
CA SER A 148 16.24 11.29 -16.78
C SER A 148 15.32 10.13 -17.15
N GLY A 149 14.20 10.39 -17.82
CA GLY A 149 13.25 9.37 -18.28
C GLY A 149 13.87 8.43 -19.33
N ARG A 150 14.69 8.95 -20.25
CA ARG A 150 15.45 8.14 -21.21
C ARG A 150 16.52 7.28 -20.52
N HIS A 151 17.22 7.83 -19.54
CA HIS A 151 18.20 7.08 -18.75
C HIS A 151 17.56 5.95 -17.93
N LEU A 152 16.38 6.20 -17.33
CA LEU A 152 15.59 5.19 -16.61
C LEU A 152 15.03 4.10 -17.54
N ALA A 153 14.71 4.44 -18.80
CA ALA A 153 14.29 3.47 -19.82
C ALA A 153 15.45 2.62 -20.35
N GLN A 154 16.68 3.17 -20.38
CA GLN A 154 17.89 2.47 -20.82
C GLN A 154 18.53 1.61 -19.71
N CYS A 155 18.49 2.08 -18.45
CA CYS A 155 19.07 1.41 -17.28
C CYS A 155 18.00 1.13 -16.20
N PRO A 156 17.21 0.04 -16.34
CA PRO A 156 16.16 -0.30 -15.37
C PRO A 156 16.68 -0.77 -14.00
N GLU A 157 17.98 -1.05 -13.90
CA GLU A 157 18.69 -1.42 -12.66
C GLU A 157 18.69 -0.28 -11.63
N ASP A 158 18.81 0.98 -12.08
CA ASP A 158 18.91 2.15 -11.20
C ASP A 158 17.55 2.60 -10.63
N ILE A 159 16.45 2.13 -11.21
CA ILE A 159 15.08 2.50 -10.79
C ILE A 159 14.87 2.21 -9.30
N VAL A 160 15.37 1.08 -8.81
CA VAL A 160 15.21 0.68 -7.40
C VAL A 160 15.96 1.63 -6.47
N ASN A 161 17.16 2.09 -6.86
CA ASN A 161 17.94 3.08 -6.11
C ASN A 161 17.36 4.49 -6.18
N PHE A 162 16.63 4.82 -7.24
CA PHE A 162 15.90 6.09 -7.33
C PHE A 162 14.55 6.07 -6.60
N TYR A 163 14.00 4.88 -6.32
CA TYR A 163 12.72 4.69 -5.65
C TYR A 163 12.81 4.68 -4.12
N PHE A 164 13.95 4.28 -3.55
CA PHE A 164 14.19 4.10 -2.11
C PHE A 164 15.31 5.02 -1.60
#